data_AF-A0AAD4HVI0-F1
#
_entry.id   AF-A0AAD4HVI0-F1
#
_cell.length_a   1.000
_cell.length_b   1.000
_cell.length_c   1.000
_cell.angle_alpha   90.00
_cell.angle_beta   90.00
_cell.angle_gamma   90.00
#
_symmetry.space_group_name_H-M   'P 1'
#
loop_
_entity.id
_entity.type
_entity.pdbx_description
1 polymer ?
#
loop_
_entity_poly.entity_id
_entity_poly.type
_entity_poly.pdbx_seq_one_letter_code
_entity_poly.pdbx_strand_id
1 'polypeptide(L)'
;MDPATHDLVKGSTCTSCTFTEDLSNYWTAVLYFRARNGTYKGVRQLPNLGLGGNGGITVYYIPPHDRNVSVTAFKPGFRMLVGDAASDKPGQDPKVCHRCMPKEGDKSNLNCAAPDTKTLPKEPCVGGIRSVITFPTCWDGTHPVKIPQVMLETIWDTTPFADKDLWPEDGSQPFVWSTNDKTGYTQHGDYVFGWKDNSLQRAMDARCTGDVCSELQHQTFEESIKCTLPQTVEDDVDGWVTHIPGQSPMV
;
A
#
# COMPACT_ATOMS: atom_id res chain seq x y z
N MET A 1 13.34 -8.60 15.78
CA MET A 1 12.59 -9.78 16.23
C MET A 1 13.18 -10.98 15.51
N ASP A 2 13.61 -11.99 16.26
CA ASP A 2 14.13 -13.24 15.68
C ASP A 2 12.94 -14.09 15.20
N PRO A 3 12.81 -14.39 13.90
CA PRO A 3 11.69 -15.17 13.38
C PRO A 3 11.67 -16.61 13.90
N ALA A 4 12.78 -17.15 14.43
CA ALA A 4 12.78 -18.48 15.04
C ALA A 4 12.00 -18.52 16.37
N THR A 5 11.92 -17.40 17.08
CA THR A 5 11.27 -17.28 18.40
C THR A 5 10.02 -16.40 18.38
N HIS A 6 9.89 -15.49 17.41
CA HIS A 6 8.77 -14.58 17.28
C HIS A 6 8.53 -14.18 15.81
N ASP A 7 7.79 -15.04 15.09
CA ASP A 7 7.31 -14.79 13.73
C ASP A 7 5.86 -14.28 13.74
N LEU A 8 5.66 -13.00 13.40
CA LEU A 8 4.37 -12.31 13.51
C LEU A 8 3.29 -12.97 12.64
N VAL A 9 3.66 -13.39 11.43
CA VAL A 9 2.71 -13.93 10.45
C VAL A 9 2.32 -15.39 10.76
N LYS A 10 3.11 -16.09 11.58
CA LYS A 10 2.83 -17.48 11.98
C LYS A 10 1.61 -17.61 12.89
N GLY A 11 1.22 -16.54 13.58
CA GLY A 11 0.03 -16.49 14.41
C GLY A 11 -1.28 -16.27 13.63
N SER A 12 -1.20 -15.92 12.35
CA SER A 12 -2.37 -15.62 11.53
C SER A 12 -3.18 -16.89 11.22
N THR A 13 -4.49 -16.86 11.53
CA THR A 13 -5.42 -17.96 11.25
C THR A 13 -6.31 -17.71 10.04
N CYS A 14 -6.29 -16.49 9.49
CA CYS A 14 -7.01 -16.08 8.29
C CYS A 14 -6.23 -14.98 7.55
N THR A 15 -6.70 -14.57 6.37
CA THR A 15 -6.16 -13.44 5.61
C THR A 15 -7.28 -12.59 5.01
N SER A 16 -7.02 -11.28 4.88
CA SER A 16 -7.86 -10.34 4.15
C SER A 16 -7.56 -10.28 2.64
N CYS A 17 -6.56 -11.04 2.17
CA CYS A 17 -6.24 -11.19 0.74
C CYS A 17 -7.19 -12.18 0.04
N THR A 18 -7.32 -12.08 -1.28
CA THR A 18 -8.10 -13.04 -2.09
C THR A 18 -7.43 -14.41 -2.18
N PHE A 19 -6.10 -14.47 -2.26
CA PHE A 19 -5.36 -15.72 -2.13
C PHE A 19 -5.25 -16.11 -0.66
N THR A 20 -5.86 -17.24 -0.28
CA THR A 20 -5.92 -17.69 1.12
C THR A 20 -4.58 -18.16 1.68
N GLU A 21 -3.61 -18.39 0.78
CA GLU A 21 -2.26 -18.82 1.11
C GLU A 21 -1.30 -17.65 1.40
N ASP A 22 -1.74 -16.40 1.22
CA ASP A 22 -0.96 -15.21 1.58
C ASP A 22 -1.34 -14.71 2.97
N LEU A 23 -0.51 -15.02 3.97
CA LEU A 23 -0.64 -14.52 5.36
C LEU A 23 0.37 -13.40 5.67
N SER A 24 0.95 -12.80 4.63
CA SER A 24 1.94 -11.73 4.79
C SER A 24 1.33 -10.48 5.42
N ASN A 25 2.17 -9.65 6.03
CA ASN A 25 1.77 -8.35 6.55
C ASN A 25 2.30 -7.24 5.63
N TYR A 26 1.39 -6.33 5.25
CA TYR A 26 1.67 -5.15 4.43
C TYR A 26 1.19 -3.92 5.19
N TRP A 27 2.07 -2.95 5.34
CA TRP A 27 1.74 -1.70 6.01
C TRP A 27 2.21 -0.51 5.18
N THR A 28 1.44 0.57 5.19
CA THR A 28 1.75 1.84 4.52
C THR A 28 1.08 3.00 5.26
N ALA A 29 1.57 4.23 5.07
CA ALA A 29 1.00 5.40 5.71
C ALA A 29 -0.44 5.66 5.24
N VAL A 30 -1.27 6.16 6.15
CA VAL A 30 -2.68 6.48 5.88
C VAL A 30 -2.80 7.94 5.44
N LEU A 31 -3.63 8.20 4.42
CA LEU A 31 -3.90 9.55 3.95
C LEU A 31 -5.05 10.18 4.74
N TYR A 32 -4.89 11.44 5.12
CA TYR A 32 -5.91 12.26 5.77
C TYR A 32 -6.17 13.53 4.94
N PHE A 33 -7.39 14.05 5.04
CA PHE A 33 -7.76 15.38 4.57
C PHE A 33 -7.86 16.33 5.77
N ARG A 34 -7.17 17.46 5.72
CA ARG A 34 -7.25 18.54 6.71
C ARG A 34 -8.22 19.62 6.23
N ALA A 35 -9.32 19.79 6.96
CA ALA A 35 -10.31 20.82 6.66
C ALA A 35 -9.88 22.21 7.14
N ARG A 36 -10.57 23.24 6.63
CA ARG A 36 -10.42 24.65 6.99
C ARG A 36 -10.49 24.91 8.50
N ASN A 37 -11.39 24.20 9.19
CA ASN A 37 -11.58 24.31 10.64
C ASN A 37 -10.44 23.63 11.46
N GLY A 38 -9.44 23.05 10.79
CA GLY A 38 -8.29 22.39 11.42
C GLY A 38 -8.49 20.91 11.76
N THR A 39 -9.71 20.37 11.60
CA THR A 39 -9.99 18.93 11.80
C THR A 39 -9.50 18.08 10.63
N TYR A 40 -9.31 16.79 10.88
CA TYR A 40 -8.84 15.80 9.92
C TYR A 40 -9.89 14.73 9.70
N LYS A 41 -9.95 14.19 8.48
CA LYS A 41 -10.75 13.01 8.15
C LYS A 41 -9.88 12.00 7.42
N GLY A 42 -9.94 10.74 7.84
CA GLY A 42 -9.29 9.65 7.13
C GLY A 42 -9.82 9.55 5.70
N VAL A 43 -8.93 9.46 4.72
CA VAL A 43 -9.31 9.27 3.32
C VAL A 43 -9.51 7.77 3.10
N ARG A 44 -10.72 7.38 2.72
CA ARG A 44 -11.06 5.98 2.41
C ARG A 44 -10.24 5.48 1.22
N GLN A 45 -9.87 4.20 1.24
CA GLN A 45 -9.30 3.51 0.08
C GLN A 45 -10.41 3.03 -0.86
N LEU A 46 -10.16 3.06 -2.17
CA LEU A 46 -10.98 2.42 -3.20
C LEU A 46 -10.40 1.07 -3.56
N PRO A 47 -11.23 0.06 -3.87
CA PRO A 47 -10.74 -1.13 -4.55
C PRO A 47 -10.15 -0.71 -5.91
N ASN A 48 -9.07 -1.37 -6.31
CA ASN A 48 -8.41 -1.08 -7.57
C ASN A 48 -9.27 -1.54 -8.76
N LEU A 49 -9.06 -0.95 -9.92
CA LEU A 49 -9.92 -1.13 -11.08
C LEU A 49 -9.99 -2.61 -11.51
N GLY A 50 -11.21 -3.17 -11.52
CA GLY A 50 -11.45 -4.56 -11.90
C GLY A 50 -11.33 -5.56 -10.76
N LEU A 51 -10.99 -5.12 -9.54
CA LEU A 51 -11.06 -5.93 -8.32
C LEU A 51 -12.34 -5.60 -7.54
N GLY A 52 -12.89 -6.61 -6.88
CA GLY A 52 -13.94 -6.41 -5.89
C GLY A 52 -13.37 -5.94 -4.55
N GLY A 53 -14.26 -5.58 -3.62
CA GLY A 53 -13.89 -5.26 -2.24
C GLY A 53 -14.38 -3.89 -1.76
N ASN A 54 -14.04 -3.58 -0.51
CA ASN A 54 -14.38 -2.33 0.16
C ASN A 54 -13.09 -1.66 0.67
N GLY A 55 -12.33 -1.08 -0.26
CA GLY A 55 -11.00 -0.50 -0.01
C GLY A 55 -9.89 -1.54 -0.07
N GLY A 56 -8.81 -1.29 0.68
CA GLY A 56 -7.64 -2.17 0.75
C GLY A 56 -6.49 -1.77 -0.18
N ILE A 57 -5.44 -2.58 -0.12
CA ILE A 57 -4.20 -2.42 -0.88
C ILE A 57 -4.14 -3.53 -1.93
N THR A 58 -3.83 -3.18 -3.17
CA THR A 58 -3.49 -4.20 -4.17
C THR A 58 -2.02 -4.55 -4.04
N VAL A 59 -1.73 -5.82 -3.81
CA VAL A 59 -0.38 -6.34 -3.65
C VAL A 59 0.04 -7.10 -4.90
N TYR A 60 1.19 -6.74 -5.45
CA TYR A 60 1.76 -7.39 -6.62
C TYR A 60 3.04 -8.14 -6.26
N TYR A 61 3.13 -9.38 -6.75
CA TYR A 61 4.37 -10.17 -6.78
C TYR A 61 4.78 -10.36 -8.24
N ILE A 62 5.77 -9.59 -8.68
CA ILE A 62 6.12 -9.46 -10.10
C ILE A 62 7.42 -10.22 -10.36
N PRO A 63 7.40 -11.35 -11.11
CA PRO A 63 8.62 -11.99 -11.56
C PRO A 63 9.33 -11.11 -12.62
N PRO A 64 10.64 -11.25 -12.84
CA PRO A 64 11.34 -10.64 -13.96
C PRO A 64 10.66 -10.98 -15.29
N HIS A 65 10.65 -10.03 -16.23
CA HIS A 65 10.06 -10.22 -17.56
C HIS A 65 10.75 -11.33 -18.37
N ASP A 66 12.06 -11.52 -18.18
CA ASP A 66 12.80 -12.61 -18.81
C ASP A 66 12.36 -13.95 -18.22
N ARG A 67 11.66 -14.74 -19.03
CA ARG A 67 11.14 -16.04 -18.63
C ARG A 67 12.23 -17.09 -18.39
N ASN A 68 13.42 -16.88 -18.93
CA ASN A 68 14.56 -17.80 -18.73
C ASN A 68 15.22 -17.63 -17.37
N VAL A 69 14.85 -16.59 -16.62
CA VAL A 69 15.34 -16.34 -15.27
C VAL A 69 14.46 -17.08 -14.28
N SER A 70 15.07 -17.99 -13.52
CA SER A 70 14.42 -18.61 -12.37
C SER A 70 14.20 -17.57 -11.28
N VAL A 71 13.02 -17.62 -10.65
CA VAL A 71 12.65 -16.74 -9.54
C VAL A 71 12.58 -17.59 -8.30
N THR A 72 13.19 -17.13 -7.22
CA THR A 72 13.10 -17.76 -5.91
C THR A 72 12.21 -16.91 -5.02
N ALA A 73 11.15 -17.51 -4.50
CA ALA A 73 10.28 -16.90 -3.51
C ALA A 73 11.06 -16.56 -2.23
N PHE A 74 10.51 -15.65 -1.45
CA PHE A 74 11.07 -15.27 -0.16
C PHE A 74 11.06 -16.46 0.82
N LYS A 75 11.92 -16.38 1.84
CA LYS A 75 11.98 -17.37 2.92
C LYS A 75 11.28 -16.83 4.18
N PRO A 76 10.77 -17.69 5.06
CA PRO A 76 10.25 -17.27 6.37
C PRO A 76 11.22 -16.32 7.10
N GLY A 77 10.67 -15.29 7.73
CA GLY A 77 11.44 -14.23 8.39
C GLY A 77 11.96 -13.12 7.46
N PHE A 78 11.74 -13.20 6.15
CA PHE A 78 12.10 -12.15 5.21
C PHE A 78 11.24 -10.89 5.42
N ARG A 79 11.90 -9.73 5.43
CA ARG A 79 11.28 -8.42 5.65
C ARG A 79 11.91 -7.38 4.75
N MET A 80 11.13 -6.43 4.28
CA MET A 80 11.61 -5.27 3.52
C MET A 80 10.94 -4.00 4.00
N LEU A 81 11.67 -2.90 3.87
CA LEU A 81 11.19 -1.55 4.08
C LEU A 81 11.54 -0.74 2.82
N VAL A 82 10.73 0.27 2.52
CA VAL A 82 10.97 1.20 1.42
C VAL A 82 10.35 2.54 1.74
N GLY A 83 10.99 3.62 1.31
CA GLY A 83 10.66 4.98 1.75
C GLY A 83 11.26 5.28 3.11
N ASP A 84 10.96 6.46 3.65
CA ASP A 84 11.48 6.94 4.92
C ASP A 84 10.42 7.82 5.60
N ALA A 85 9.89 7.35 6.73
CA ALA A 85 8.84 8.03 7.49
C ALA A 85 9.27 9.40 8.04
N ALA A 86 10.58 9.68 8.11
CA ALA A 86 11.15 10.92 8.62
C ALA A 86 11.68 11.85 7.52
N SER A 87 11.46 11.51 6.24
CA SER A 87 12.03 12.26 5.13
C SER A 87 11.41 13.65 4.96
N ASP A 88 12.26 14.66 4.78
CA ASP A 88 11.89 16.05 4.50
C ASP A 88 12.13 16.46 3.03
N LYS A 89 12.62 15.52 2.22
CA LYS A 89 13.05 15.73 0.84
C LYS A 89 12.60 14.57 -0.04
N PRO A 90 12.45 14.78 -1.36
CA PRO A 90 12.08 13.70 -2.25
C PRO A 90 13.14 12.59 -2.19
N GLY A 91 12.69 11.35 -1.97
CA GLY A 91 13.55 10.16 -2.05
C GLY A 91 14.26 10.11 -3.40
N GLN A 92 15.51 9.66 -3.42
CA GLN A 92 16.31 9.66 -4.66
C GLN A 92 15.75 8.65 -5.68
N ASP A 93 15.35 7.47 -5.22
CA ASP A 93 14.81 6.42 -6.07
C ASP A 93 13.31 6.59 -6.34
N PRO A 94 12.84 6.34 -7.57
CA PRO A 94 11.42 6.39 -7.94
C PRO A 94 10.69 5.13 -7.46
N LYS A 95 10.78 4.81 -6.17
CA LYS A 95 10.10 3.66 -5.56
C LYS A 95 8.78 4.03 -4.93
N VAL A 96 8.60 5.30 -4.60
CA VAL A 96 7.37 5.84 -4.01
C VAL A 96 6.93 7.03 -4.84
N CYS A 97 5.67 7.02 -5.26
CA CYS A 97 5.10 8.09 -6.07
C CYS A 97 3.58 8.13 -5.98
N HIS A 98 3.04 9.23 -6.49
CA HIS A 98 1.63 9.53 -6.48
C HIS A 98 1.15 9.95 -7.86
N ARG A 99 -0.12 9.67 -8.16
CA ARG A 99 -0.78 10.15 -9.39
C ARG A 99 -2.19 10.60 -9.07
N CYS A 100 -2.61 11.68 -9.71
CA CYS A 100 -4.01 12.05 -9.74
C CYS A 100 -4.73 11.23 -10.82
N MET A 101 -5.63 10.34 -10.43
CA MET A 101 -6.26 9.42 -11.39
C MET A 101 -7.48 10.06 -12.06
N PRO A 102 -7.64 9.88 -13.38
CA PRO A 102 -8.89 10.22 -14.07
C PRO A 102 -10.01 9.27 -13.66
N LYS A 103 -11.27 9.65 -13.92
CA LYS A 103 -12.46 8.87 -13.53
C LYS A 103 -12.45 7.45 -14.08
N GLU A 104 -11.97 7.27 -15.31
CA GLU A 104 -11.91 5.99 -16.01
C GLU A 104 -10.75 5.10 -15.51
N GLY A 105 -9.89 5.63 -14.63
CA GLY A 105 -8.62 5.04 -14.25
C GLY A 105 -7.55 5.22 -15.33
N ASP A 106 -6.32 4.87 -14.97
CA ASP A 106 -5.17 4.93 -15.87
C ASP A 106 -4.32 3.67 -15.64
N LYS A 107 -4.17 2.87 -16.70
CA LYS A 107 -3.42 1.61 -16.67
C LYS A 107 -1.98 1.76 -17.15
N SER A 108 -1.53 3.00 -17.42
CA SER A 108 -0.16 3.27 -17.83
C SER A 108 0.80 3.17 -16.66
N ASN A 109 1.90 2.44 -16.86
CA ASN A 109 3.02 2.29 -15.92
C ASN A 109 2.61 1.78 -14.52
N LEU A 110 2.84 0.49 -14.29
CA LEU A 110 2.60 -0.12 -12.98
C LEU A 110 3.49 0.50 -11.90
N ASN A 111 4.79 0.62 -12.18
CA ASN A 111 5.77 1.31 -11.34
C ASN A 111 5.81 2.81 -11.63
N CYS A 112 6.42 3.58 -10.72
CA CYS A 112 6.60 5.02 -10.86
C CYS A 112 7.26 5.42 -12.18
N ALA A 113 6.52 6.14 -13.01
CA ALA A 113 7.00 6.75 -14.25
C ALA A 113 6.10 7.94 -14.59
N ALA A 114 6.48 8.79 -15.54
CA ALA A 114 5.60 9.88 -15.97
C ALA A 114 4.18 9.34 -16.33
N PRO A 115 3.09 9.97 -15.85
CA PRO A 115 3.00 11.28 -15.19
C PRO A 115 3.07 11.26 -13.64
N ASP A 116 3.53 10.18 -13.01
CA ASP A 116 3.66 10.10 -11.54
C ASP A 116 4.59 11.18 -10.97
N THR A 117 4.27 11.65 -9.76
CA THR A 117 5.04 12.65 -9.02
C THR A 117 5.48 12.12 -7.66
N LYS A 118 6.63 12.59 -7.17
CA LYS A 118 7.08 12.31 -5.78
C LYS A 118 6.30 13.09 -4.73
N THR A 119 5.56 14.11 -5.17
CA THR A 119 4.72 14.95 -4.30
C THR A 119 3.25 14.55 -4.42
N LEU A 120 2.48 14.78 -3.35
CA LEU A 120 1.03 14.62 -3.35
C LEU A 120 0.37 15.52 -4.41
N PRO A 121 -0.67 15.04 -5.10
CA PRO A 121 -1.55 15.88 -5.91
C PRO A 121 -2.10 17.06 -5.09
N LYS A 122 -2.24 18.22 -5.73
CA LYS A 122 -2.69 19.46 -5.07
C LYS A 122 -4.21 19.67 -5.15
N GLU A 123 -4.93 18.74 -5.76
CA GLU A 123 -6.36 18.79 -5.99
C GLU A 123 -7.00 17.43 -5.79
N PRO A 124 -8.31 17.37 -5.50
CA PRO A 124 -9.06 16.13 -5.50
C PRO A 124 -9.02 15.50 -6.89
N CYS A 125 -8.85 14.19 -6.91
CA CYS A 125 -8.81 13.40 -8.12
C CYS A 125 -10.11 12.61 -8.25
N VAL A 126 -10.75 12.69 -9.42
CA VAL A 126 -12.06 12.05 -9.65
C VAL A 126 -11.95 10.52 -9.57
N GLY A 127 -10.84 9.94 -10.04
CA GLY A 127 -10.52 8.52 -9.86
C GLY A 127 -9.76 8.21 -8.57
N GLY A 128 -9.60 9.19 -7.69
CA GLY A 128 -8.78 9.09 -6.48
C GLY A 128 -7.30 9.39 -6.68
N ILE A 129 -6.58 9.55 -5.57
CA ILE A 129 -5.12 9.67 -5.57
C ILE A 129 -4.54 8.26 -5.54
N ARG A 130 -3.77 7.90 -6.56
CA ARG A 130 -2.98 6.66 -6.56
C ARG A 130 -1.69 6.87 -5.80
N SER A 131 -1.34 5.93 -4.94
CA SER A 131 -0.03 5.82 -4.29
C SER A 131 0.57 4.47 -4.64
N VAL A 132 1.81 4.46 -5.12
CA VAL A 132 2.57 3.24 -5.40
C VAL A 132 3.80 3.18 -4.50
N ILE A 133 4.08 1.98 -4.00
CA ILE A 133 5.27 1.64 -3.25
C ILE A 133 5.90 0.38 -3.85
N THR A 134 7.04 0.53 -4.50
CA THR A 134 7.80 -0.54 -5.14
C THR A 134 8.98 -0.92 -4.26
N PHE A 135 8.96 -2.12 -3.67
CA PHE A 135 10.05 -2.59 -2.84
C PHE A 135 11.32 -2.86 -3.67
N PRO A 136 12.51 -2.65 -3.07
CA PRO A 136 13.77 -2.94 -3.74
C PRO A 136 13.88 -4.44 -4.04
N THR A 137 14.28 -4.76 -5.27
CA THR A 137 14.77 -6.10 -5.58
C THR A 137 16.25 -6.14 -5.20
N CYS A 138 16.68 -7.08 -4.35
CA CYS A 138 18.07 -7.23 -3.89
C CYS A 138 19.08 -7.62 -5.00
N TRP A 139 18.72 -7.46 -6.28
CA TRP A 139 19.61 -7.75 -7.39
C TRP A 139 20.49 -6.54 -7.70
N ASP A 140 21.74 -6.61 -7.23
CA ASP A 140 22.84 -5.69 -7.55
C ASP A 140 23.79 -6.26 -8.63
N GLY A 141 23.46 -7.44 -9.19
CA GLY A 141 24.34 -8.16 -10.12
C GLY A 141 25.32 -9.14 -9.46
N THR A 142 25.41 -9.18 -8.13
CA THR A 142 26.34 -10.06 -7.39
C THR A 142 25.65 -11.21 -6.66
N HIS A 143 24.37 -11.07 -6.34
CA HIS A 143 23.58 -12.11 -5.68
C HIS A 143 22.97 -13.06 -6.71
N PRO A 144 23.25 -14.38 -6.69
CA PRO A 144 22.80 -15.30 -7.75
C PRO A 144 21.28 -15.56 -7.76
N VAL A 145 20.56 -15.09 -6.75
CA VAL A 145 19.14 -15.38 -6.55
C VAL A 145 18.29 -14.18 -6.96
N LYS A 146 17.43 -14.39 -7.96
CA LYS A 146 16.43 -13.42 -8.40
C LYS A 146 15.15 -13.63 -7.60
N ILE A 147 14.71 -12.58 -6.91
CA ILE A 147 13.48 -12.56 -6.11
C ILE A 147 12.37 -11.81 -6.84
N PRO A 148 11.09 -12.09 -6.57
CA PRO A 148 10.00 -11.29 -7.13
C PRO A 148 10.05 -9.85 -6.61
N GLN A 149 9.64 -8.89 -7.43
CA GLN A 149 9.40 -7.53 -6.98
C GLN A 149 8.05 -7.47 -6.26
N VAL A 150 8.04 -6.96 -5.03
CA VAL A 150 6.81 -6.63 -4.32
C VAL A 150 6.43 -5.19 -4.64
N MET A 151 5.17 -4.94 -4.94
CA MET A 151 4.63 -3.60 -5.11
C MET A 151 3.28 -3.48 -4.40
N LEU A 152 3.06 -2.36 -3.72
CA LEU A 152 1.76 -1.98 -3.16
C LEU A 152 1.19 -0.85 -3.98
N GLU A 153 -0.10 -0.97 -4.29
CA GLU A 153 -0.87 0.09 -4.93
C GLU A 153 -2.12 0.38 -4.09
N THR A 154 -2.34 1.65 -3.82
CA THR A 154 -3.49 2.13 -3.05
C THR A 154 -4.13 3.30 -3.77
N ILE A 155 -5.45 3.27 -3.91
CA ILE A 155 -6.23 4.37 -4.48
C ILE A 155 -7.01 5.02 -3.34
N TRP A 156 -6.81 6.32 -3.12
CA TRP A 156 -7.44 7.09 -2.05
C TRP A 156 -8.63 7.90 -2.61
N ASP A 157 -9.83 7.69 -2.08
CA ASP A 157 -11.04 8.37 -2.52
C ASP A 157 -11.08 9.82 -2.06
N THR A 158 -10.65 10.72 -2.93
CA THR A 158 -10.67 12.16 -2.67
C THR A 158 -11.97 12.85 -3.10
N THR A 159 -12.92 12.14 -3.69
CA THR A 159 -14.17 12.73 -4.20
C THR A 159 -15.04 13.40 -3.13
N PRO A 160 -15.10 12.93 -1.87
CA PRO A 160 -15.85 13.64 -0.82
C PRO A 160 -15.27 15.02 -0.46
N PHE A 161 -14.04 15.30 -0.86
CA PHE A 161 -13.32 16.55 -0.57
C PHE A 161 -13.24 17.49 -1.79
N ALA A 162 -14.12 17.28 -2.77
CA ALA A 162 -14.21 18.10 -3.99
C ALA A 162 -14.62 19.56 -3.71
N ASP A 163 -15.39 19.79 -2.64
CA ASP A 163 -15.84 21.11 -2.23
C ASP A 163 -14.68 21.94 -1.66
N LYS A 164 -14.34 23.05 -2.34
CA LYS A 164 -13.26 23.97 -1.95
C LYS A 164 -13.58 24.78 -0.69
N ASP A 165 -14.83 24.85 -0.27
CA ASP A 165 -15.19 25.52 0.99
C ASP A 165 -14.67 24.74 2.21
N LEU A 166 -14.43 23.43 2.05
CA LEU A 166 -13.79 22.61 3.08
C LEU A 166 -12.28 22.88 3.21
N TRP A 167 -11.65 23.56 2.25
CA TRP A 167 -10.20 23.65 2.14
C TRP A 167 -9.62 24.80 2.99
N PRO A 168 -8.36 24.67 3.44
CA PRO A 168 -7.64 25.77 4.09
C PRO A 168 -7.67 27.06 3.26
N GLU A 169 -7.99 28.19 3.91
CA GLU A 169 -8.12 29.51 3.24
C GLU A 169 -6.79 30.04 2.69
N ASP A 170 -5.67 29.60 3.28
CA ASP A 170 -4.32 29.95 2.85
C ASP A 170 -3.88 29.22 1.57
N GLY A 171 -4.72 28.33 1.02
CA GLY A 171 -4.40 27.53 -0.15
C GLY A 171 -3.35 26.44 0.11
N SER A 172 -3.04 26.14 1.38
CA SER A 172 -2.13 25.07 1.74
C SER A 172 -2.67 23.70 1.30
N GLN A 173 -1.76 22.75 1.04
CA GLN A 173 -2.09 21.37 0.70
C GLN A 173 -2.98 20.75 1.81
N PRO A 174 -4.21 20.31 1.50
CA PRO A 174 -5.08 19.70 2.50
C PRO A 174 -4.84 18.20 2.70
N PHE A 175 -4.24 17.50 1.73
CA PHE A 175 -3.94 16.07 1.88
C PHE A 175 -2.63 15.88 2.63
N VAL A 176 -2.67 15.07 3.68
CA VAL A 176 -1.54 14.85 4.58
C VAL A 176 -1.39 13.37 4.91
N TRP A 177 -0.16 12.87 4.95
CA TRP A 177 0.11 11.52 5.45
C TRP A 177 -0.03 11.45 6.97
N SER A 178 -0.20 10.24 7.50
CA SER A 178 -0.30 9.97 8.95
C SER A 178 0.93 10.41 9.76
N THR A 179 2.03 10.74 9.10
CA THR A 179 3.26 11.38 9.62
C THR A 179 3.17 12.91 9.70
N ASN A 180 2.01 13.50 9.38
CA ASN A 180 1.77 14.95 9.19
C ASN A 180 2.46 15.56 7.95
N ASP A 181 2.95 14.72 7.03
CA ASP A 181 3.62 15.19 5.82
C ASP A 181 2.61 15.68 4.78
N LYS A 182 2.79 16.93 4.34
CA LYS A 182 1.99 17.58 3.29
C LYS A 182 2.67 17.54 1.92
N THR A 183 3.84 16.94 1.83
CA THR A 183 4.64 16.93 0.60
C THR A 183 4.45 15.64 -0.17
N GLY A 184 4.49 14.48 0.48
CA GLY A 184 4.51 13.16 -0.14
C GLY A 184 5.73 12.31 0.24
N TYR A 185 6.77 12.94 0.79
CA TYR A 185 8.09 12.35 0.98
C TYR A 185 8.16 11.28 2.07
N THR A 186 7.27 11.34 3.06
CA THR A 186 7.27 10.35 4.14
C THR A 186 6.49 9.08 3.80
N GLN A 187 5.96 8.96 2.59
CA GLN A 187 5.26 7.74 2.21
C GLN A 187 6.25 6.57 2.18
N HIS A 188 5.85 5.47 2.81
CA HIS A 188 6.69 4.29 3.00
C HIS A 188 5.84 3.03 3.06
N GLY A 189 6.50 1.89 2.93
CA GLY A 189 5.86 0.60 3.05
C GLY A 189 6.75 -0.40 3.77
N ASP A 190 6.08 -1.23 4.57
CA ASP A 190 6.69 -2.33 5.30
C ASP A 190 6.09 -3.64 4.82
N TYR A 191 6.94 -4.63 4.68
CA TYR A 191 6.54 -5.95 4.22
C TYR A 191 7.17 -7.03 5.09
N VAL A 192 6.33 -7.95 5.57
CA VAL A 192 6.74 -9.17 6.26
C VAL A 192 6.18 -10.37 5.50
N PHE A 193 7.07 -11.21 4.97
CA PHE A 193 6.67 -12.37 4.19
C PHE A 193 5.97 -13.43 5.06
N GLY A 194 4.80 -13.88 4.61
CA GLY A 194 3.99 -14.89 5.30
C GLY A 194 3.23 -15.82 4.37
N TRP A 195 3.67 -16.02 3.12
CA TRP A 195 3.03 -17.04 2.27
C TRP A 195 3.19 -18.43 2.87
N LYS A 196 2.12 -19.21 2.81
CA LYS A 196 2.05 -20.57 3.31
C LYS A 196 2.87 -21.52 2.44
N ASP A 197 3.69 -22.36 3.08
CA ASP A 197 4.47 -23.42 2.45
C ASP A 197 5.28 -22.91 1.23
N ASN A 198 5.20 -23.58 0.08
CA ASN A 198 5.86 -23.18 -1.16
C ASN A 198 4.92 -22.42 -2.12
N SER A 199 3.79 -21.88 -1.66
CA SER A 199 2.71 -21.40 -2.53
C SER A 199 3.12 -20.23 -3.40
N LEU A 200 3.87 -19.25 -2.87
CA LEU A 200 4.43 -18.18 -3.67
C LEU A 200 5.39 -18.72 -4.74
N GLN A 201 6.20 -19.73 -4.42
CA GLN A 201 7.11 -20.35 -5.39
C GLN A 201 6.32 -21.01 -6.54
N ARG A 202 5.26 -21.77 -6.22
CA ARG A 202 4.38 -22.38 -7.25
C ARG A 202 3.78 -21.31 -8.17
N ALA A 203 3.29 -20.20 -7.60
CA ALA A 203 2.74 -19.09 -8.37
C ALA A 203 3.79 -18.41 -9.27
N MET A 204 5.02 -18.23 -8.78
CA MET A 204 6.13 -17.67 -9.56
C MET A 204 6.55 -18.60 -10.71
N ASP A 205 6.61 -19.91 -10.45
CA ASP A 205 6.97 -20.92 -11.45
C ASP A 205 5.90 -21.05 -12.53
N ALA A 206 4.62 -21.02 -12.15
CA ALA A 206 3.49 -21.02 -13.08
C ALA A 206 3.25 -19.67 -13.78
N ARG A 207 3.99 -18.62 -13.42
CA ARG A 207 3.84 -17.26 -13.95
C ARG A 207 2.40 -16.76 -13.85
N CYS A 208 1.79 -16.94 -12.68
CA CYS A 208 0.44 -16.47 -12.44
C CYS A 208 0.32 -14.94 -12.60
N THR A 209 -0.82 -14.49 -13.11
CA THR A 209 -1.08 -13.08 -13.41
C THR A 209 -2.49 -12.70 -12.99
N GLY A 210 -2.63 -11.53 -12.36
CA GLY A 210 -3.92 -11.06 -11.84
C GLY A 210 -4.26 -11.73 -10.51
N ASP A 211 -5.55 -11.72 -10.18
CA ASP A 211 -6.14 -12.18 -8.92
C ASP A 211 -6.65 -13.63 -8.96
N VAL A 212 -6.40 -14.35 -10.06
CA VAL A 212 -6.76 -15.77 -10.24
C VAL A 212 -5.55 -16.57 -10.73
N CYS A 213 -5.28 -17.70 -10.08
CA CYS A 213 -4.14 -18.56 -10.37
C CYS A 213 -4.50 -20.02 -10.07
N SER A 214 -4.29 -20.94 -11.02
CA SER A 214 -4.63 -22.36 -10.85
C SER A 214 -3.80 -23.07 -9.78
N GLU A 215 -2.62 -22.54 -9.48
CA GLU A 215 -1.71 -23.08 -8.45
C GLU A 215 -2.01 -22.61 -7.03
N LEU A 216 -2.94 -21.68 -6.89
CA LEU A 216 -3.27 -21.02 -5.62
C LEU A 216 -4.74 -21.21 -5.25
N GLN A 217 -4.96 -21.27 -3.94
CA GLN A 217 -6.29 -21.26 -3.36
C GLN A 217 -6.79 -19.81 -3.23
N HIS A 218 -8.05 -19.60 -3.55
CA HIS A 218 -8.70 -18.30 -3.45
C HIS A 218 -9.96 -18.36 -2.59
N GLN A 219 -10.34 -17.21 -2.04
CA GLN A 219 -11.61 -16.97 -1.39
C GLN A 219 -12.29 -15.77 -2.07
N THR A 220 -13.60 -15.63 -1.86
CA THR A 220 -14.31 -14.45 -2.36
C THR A 220 -13.93 -13.22 -1.53
N PHE A 221 -14.15 -12.02 -2.08
CA PHE A 221 -13.92 -10.78 -1.35
C PHE A 221 -14.80 -10.69 -0.09
N GLU A 222 -16.04 -11.20 -0.14
CA GLU A 222 -16.95 -11.22 1.00
C GLU A 222 -16.42 -12.08 2.15
N GLU A 223 -15.71 -13.17 1.85
CA GLU A 223 -15.05 -13.98 2.88
C GLU A 223 -13.77 -13.30 3.39
N SER A 224 -12.97 -12.68 2.51
CA SER A 224 -11.71 -12.07 2.91
C SER A 224 -11.91 -10.90 3.88
N ILE A 225 -12.94 -10.07 3.69
CA ILE A 225 -13.25 -8.94 4.59
C ILE A 225 -13.77 -9.36 5.97
N LYS A 226 -14.07 -10.65 6.19
CA LYS A 226 -14.41 -11.17 7.53
C LYS A 226 -13.19 -11.42 8.40
N CYS A 227 -12.00 -11.51 7.80
CA CYS A 227 -10.75 -11.66 8.55
C CYS A 227 -10.35 -10.30 9.16
N THR A 228 -10.88 -10.02 10.35
CA THR A 228 -10.62 -8.77 11.07
C THR A 228 -10.11 -9.06 12.48
N LEU A 229 -9.35 -8.10 13.01
CA LEU A 229 -9.03 -8.05 14.44
C LEU A 229 -9.92 -7.01 15.11
N PRO A 230 -10.41 -7.27 16.33
CA PRO A 230 -11.10 -6.24 17.09
C PRO A 230 -10.15 -5.08 17.35
N GLN A 231 -10.71 -3.87 17.33
CA GLN A 231 -9.97 -2.67 17.70
C GLN A 231 -9.47 -2.79 19.14
N THR A 232 -8.15 -2.64 19.33
CA THR A 232 -7.51 -2.75 20.65
C THR A 232 -7.38 -1.40 21.36
N VAL A 233 -7.48 -0.30 20.63
CA VAL A 233 -7.47 1.08 21.14
C VAL A 233 -8.68 1.80 20.58
N GLU A 234 -9.61 2.22 21.44
CA GLU A 234 -10.79 2.99 21.04
C GLU A 234 -10.38 4.37 20.48
N ASP A 235 -10.73 4.61 19.23
CA ASP A 235 -10.45 5.81 18.45
C ASP A 235 -11.51 5.95 17.36
N ASP A 236 -11.86 7.18 17.01
CA ASP A 236 -12.84 7.47 15.95
C ASP A 236 -12.14 7.49 14.59
N VAL A 237 -12.09 6.32 13.96
CA VAL A 237 -11.42 6.12 12.67
C VAL A 237 -12.25 6.56 11.46
N ASP A 238 -13.56 6.77 11.64
CA ASP A 238 -14.49 7.10 10.55
C ASP A 238 -14.94 8.56 10.58
N GLY A 239 -14.89 9.22 11.73
CA GLY A 239 -15.33 10.58 11.97
C GLY A 239 -14.34 11.67 11.56
N TRP A 240 -14.55 12.86 12.11
CA TRP A 240 -13.61 13.97 12.03
C TRP A 240 -12.86 14.06 13.35
N VAL A 241 -11.54 14.10 13.28
CA VAL A 241 -10.66 14.12 14.46
C VAL A 241 -9.92 15.46 14.55
N THR A 242 -9.60 15.92 15.75
CA THR A 242 -8.87 17.18 15.97
C THR A 242 -7.36 17.03 15.76
N HIS A 243 -6.86 15.80 15.80
CA HIS A 243 -5.47 15.44 15.51
C HIS A 243 -5.40 14.11 14.76
N ILE A 244 -4.32 13.88 14.02
CA ILE A 244 -4.05 12.57 13.43
C ILE A 244 -3.74 11.57 14.56
N PRO A 245 -4.38 10.39 14.61
CA PRO A 245 -4.08 9.34 15.58
C PRO A 245 -2.57 9.02 15.68
N GLY A 246 -2.07 8.86 16.90
CA GLY A 246 -0.66 8.58 17.17
C GLY A 246 0.25 9.81 17.18
N GLN A 247 -0.25 11.01 16.87
CA GLN A 247 0.48 12.26 17.06
C GLN A 247 0.10 12.90 18.40
N SER A 248 1.11 13.39 19.14
CA SER A 248 0.85 14.19 20.33
C SER A 248 0.00 15.41 19.96
N PRO A 249 -1.03 15.78 20.77
CA PRO A 249 -1.72 17.05 20.59
C PRO A 249 -0.67 18.16 20.57
N MET A 250 -0.72 19.04 19.56
CA MET A 250 0.11 20.25 19.58
C MET A 250 -0.38 21.10 20.77
N VAL A 251 0.41 21.12 21.84
CA VAL A 251 0.22 21.98 23.02
C VAL A 251 0.64 23.40 22.68
#